data_AF-A0A3A4Z8T0-F1
#
_entry.id   AF-A0A3A4Z8T0-F1
#
_cell.length_a   1.000
_cell.length_b   1.000
_cell.length_c   1.000
_cell.angle_alpha   90.00
_cell.angle_beta   90.00
_cell.angle_gamma   90.00
#
_symmetry.space_group_name_H-M   'P 1'
#
loop_
_entity.id
_entity.type
_entity.pdbx_description
1 polymer ?
#
loop_
_entity_poly.entity_id
_entity_poly.type
_entity_poly.pdbx_seq_one_letter_code
_entity_poly.pdbx_strand_id
1 'polypeptide(L)'
;MTNIDVHCPFAIPQMSDPSRRKIYEYLYTHGEKTVADITRIMKLKQPTVSYHLKEMKGEGLLASRKEGREVYYRVKLLCPEGGSCFGA
;
A
#
# COMPACT_ATOMS: atom_id res chain seq x y z
N MET A 1 -3.50 17.69 -6.85
CA MET A 1 -4.06 16.76 -5.83
C MET A 1 -4.40 15.49 -6.58
N THR A 2 -3.53 14.50 -6.52
CA THR A 2 -3.56 13.28 -7.33
C THR A 2 -4.84 12.51 -7.04
N ASN A 3 -5.80 12.60 -7.96
CA ASN A 3 -6.96 11.72 -8.04
C ASN A 3 -6.44 10.29 -8.15
N ILE A 4 -6.46 9.58 -7.02
CA ILE A 4 -6.47 8.13 -7.04
C ILE A 4 -7.83 7.79 -7.61
N ASP A 5 -7.90 7.54 -8.92
CA ASP A 5 -9.12 7.09 -9.57
C ASP A 5 -9.47 5.70 -9.02
N VAL A 6 -10.31 5.69 -7.98
CA VAL A 6 -10.69 4.53 -7.15
C VAL A 6 -11.68 3.60 -7.87
N HIS A 7 -11.52 3.37 -9.18
CA HIS A 7 -12.38 2.49 -9.98
C HIS A 7 -11.99 1.00 -9.85
N CYS A 8 -11.54 0.60 -8.67
CA CYS A 8 -11.33 -0.80 -8.30
C CYS A 8 -12.19 -1.13 -7.08
N PRO A 9 -13.23 -1.99 -7.20
CA PRO A 9 -14.12 -2.31 -6.09
C PRO A 9 -13.37 -2.95 -4.90
N PHE A 10 -12.23 -3.60 -5.16
CA PHE A 10 -11.37 -4.19 -4.13
C PHE A 10 -10.50 -3.18 -3.37
N ALA A 11 -10.24 -1.99 -3.94
CA ALA A 11 -9.44 -0.95 -3.28
C ALA A 11 -10.26 -0.14 -2.25
N ILE A 12 -11.58 -0.06 -2.43
CA ILE A 12 -12.48 0.78 -1.63
C ILE A 12 -12.45 0.42 -0.13
N PRO A 13 -12.55 -0.86 0.30
CA PRO A 13 -12.56 -1.22 1.72
C PRO A 13 -11.23 -0.92 2.42
N GLN A 14 -10.11 -1.06 1.69
CA GLN A 14 -8.78 -0.78 2.27
C GLN A 14 -8.58 0.71 2.46
N MET A 15 -9.01 1.51 1.48
CA MET A 15 -8.94 2.96 1.54
C MET A 15 -9.95 3.56 2.52
N SER A 16 -10.90 2.79 3.07
CA SER A 16 -11.77 3.25 4.15
C SER A 16 -11.04 3.44 5.48
N ASP A 17 -9.95 2.70 5.74
CA ASP A 17 -9.14 2.92 6.93
C ASP A 17 -8.14 4.08 6.70
N PRO A 18 -8.13 5.11 7.57
CA PRO A 18 -7.28 6.27 7.37
C PRO A 18 -5.77 5.95 7.48
N SER A 19 -5.39 4.90 8.23
CA SER A 19 -3.99 4.49 8.33
C SER A 19 -3.54 3.80 7.05
N ARG A 20 -4.34 2.88 6.51
CA ARG A 20 -4.07 2.22 5.22
C ARG A 20 -4.01 3.21 4.06
N ARG A 21 -4.91 4.19 4.03
CA ARG A 21 -4.86 5.28 3.04
C ARG A 21 -3.55 6.06 3.13
N LYS A 22 -3.14 6.47 4.34
CA LYS A 22 -1.88 7.19 4.55
C LYS A 22 -0.65 6.36 4.15
N ILE A 23 -0.63 5.07 4.47
CA ILE A 23 0.44 4.15 4.06
C ILE A 23 0.51 4.10 2.53
N TYR A 24 -0.64 3.94 1.87
CA TYR A 24 -0.73 3.90 0.41
C TYR A 24 -0.23 5.19 -0.23
N GLU A 25 -0.73 6.35 0.20
CA GLU A 25 -0.31 7.67 -0.31
C GLU A 25 1.19 7.92 -0.10
N TYR A 26 1.71 7.54 1.07
CA TYR A 26 3.12 7.67 1.39
C TYR A 26 3.98 6.83 0.44
N LEU A 27 3.65 5.56 0.24
CA LEU A 27 4.36 4.67 -0.68
C LEU A 27 4.17 5.06 -2.16
N TYR A 28 3.01 5.58 -2.53
CA TYR A 28 2.75 6.09 -3.87
C TYR A 28 3.65 7.29 -4.19
N THR A 29 3.81 8.20 -3.22
CA THR A 29 4.58 9.44 -3.39
C THR A 29 6.09 9.21 -3.27
N HIS A 30 6.53 8.34 -2.35
CA HIS A 30 7.95 8.18 -2.01
C HIS A 30 8.57 6.90 -2.58
N GLY A 31 7.80 6.08 -3.29
CA GLY A 31 8.23 4.80 -3.83
C GLY A 31 8.37 3.72 -2.77
N GLU A 32 9.25 2.75 -3.01
CA GLU A 32 9.43 1.62 -2.10
C GLU A 32 10.09 2.02 -0.78
N LYS A 33 9.55 1.54 0.34
CA LYS A 33 10.04 1.86 1.70
C LYS A 33 10.04 0.65 2.61
N THR A 34 10.93 0.68 3.60
CA THR A 34 11.02 -0.37 4.61
C THR A 34 9.86 -0.27 5.61
N VAL A 35 9.58 -1.36 6.33
CA VAL A 35 8.62 -1.35 7.45
C VAL A 35 9.01 -0.30 8.51
N ALA A 36 10.31 -0.12 8.76
CA ALA A 36 10.81 0.85 9.72
C ALA A 36 10.50 2.30 9.29
N ASP A 37 10.73 2.63 8.02
CA ASP A 37 10.41 3.94 7.46
C ASP A 37 8.92 4.25 7.51
N ILE A 38 8.08 3.28 7.14
CA ILE A 38 6.62 3.42 7.17
C ILE A 38 6.16 3.61 8.63
N THR A 39 6.70 2.82 9.56
CA THR A 39 6.36 2.92 10.99
C THR A 39 6.70 4.29 11.56
N ARG A 40 7.86 4.85 11.19
CA ARG A 40 8.32 6.17 11.62
C ARG A 40 7.36 7.29 11.20
N ILE A 41 6.81 7.22 9.98
CA ILE A 41 5.88 8.25 9.46
C ILE A 41 4.46 8.07 9.99
N MET A 42 4.01 6.83 10.17
CA MET A 42 2.64 6.56 10.61
C MET A 42 2.37 6.92 12.08
N LYS A 43 3.41 7.13 12.90
CA LYS A 43 3.29 7.33 14.36
C LYS A 43 2.49 6.20 15.04
N LEU A 44 2.52 5.00 14.45
CA LEU A 44 1.88 3.79 14.94
C LEU A 44 2.94 2.80 15.44
N LYS A 45 2.53 1.82 16.24
CA LYS A 45 3.42 0.74 16.65
C LYS A 45 3.71 -0.17 15.45
N GLN A 46 4.94 -0.68 15.38
CA GLN A 46 5.39 -1.59 14.32
C GLN A 46 4.48 -2.82 14.09
N PRO A 47 3.90 -3.48 15.12
CA PRO A 47 2.97 -4.59 14.91
C PRO A 47 1.70 -4.17 14.16
N THR A 48 1.15 -2.99 14.48
CA THR A 48 -0.03 -2.43 13.81
C THR A 48 0.26 -2.12 12.34
N VAL A 49 1.41 -1.49 12.07
CA VAL A 49 1.84 -1.21 10.69
C VAL A 49 2.06 -2.49 9.91
N SER A 50 2.74 -3.48 10.50
CA SER A 50 2.98 -4.77 9.84
C SER A 50 1.69 -5.51 9.53
N TYR A 51 0.68 -5.42 10.42
CA TYR A 51 -0.65 -5.96 10.16
C TYR A 51 -1.29 -5.31 8.93
N HIS A 52 -1.37 -3.98 8.88
CA HIS A 52 -1.94 -3.26 7.74
C HIS A 52 -1.21 -3.57 6.43
N LEU A 53 0.13 -3.63 6.44
CA LEU A 53 0.93 -3.96 5.26
C LEU A 53 0.65 -5.38 4.75
N LYS A 54 0.41 -6.33 5.66
CA LYS A 54 0.09 -7.72 5.32
C LYS A 54 -1.30 -7.83 4.68
N GLU A 55 -2.30 -7.18 5.27
CA GLU A 55 -3.67 -7.13 4.74
C GLU A 55 -3.69 -6.51 3.33
N MET A 56 -3.10 -5.31 3.18
CA MET A 56 -3.03 -4.61 1.90
C MET A 56 -2.24 -5.38 0.83
N LYS A 57 -1.21 -6.13 1.24
CA LYS A 57 -0.48 -7.04 0.34
C LYS A 57 -1.34 -8.24 -0.07
N GLY A 58 -2.06 -8.85 0.87
CA GLY A 58 -2.96 -9.99 0.61
C GLY A 58 -4.04 -9.65 -0.42
N GLU A 59 -4.47 -8.40 -0.42
CA GLU A 59 -5.47 -7.87 -1.36
C GLU A 59 -4.87 -7.33 -2.67
N GLY A 60 -3.55 -7.43 -2.84
CA GLY A 60 -2.88 -7.06 -4.07
C GLY A 60 -2.59 -5.57 -4.26
N LEU A 61 -2.89 -4.70 -3.28
CA LEU A 61 -2.59 -3.27 -3.33
C LEU A 61 -1.10 -2.97 -3.16
N LEU A 62 -0.39 -3.82 -2.42
CA LEU A 62 1.04 -3.67 -2.18
C LEU A 62 1.81 -4.89 -2.70
N ALA A 63 3.03 -4.64 -3.16
CA ALA A 63 4.03 -5.67 -3.38
C ALA A 63 5.14 -5.52 -2.33
N SER A 64 5.72 -6.65 -1.93
CA SER A 64 6.86 -6.69 -1.01
C SER A 64 8.09 -7.28 -1.70
N ARG A 65 9.25 -6.65 -1.54
CA ARG A 65 10.55 -7.17 -1.96
C ARG A 65 11.43 -7.34 -0.72
N LYS A 66 12.09 -8.49 -0.58
CA LYS A 66 13.08 -8.69 0.48
C LYS A 66 14.47 -8.38 -0.06
N GLU A 67 15.19 -7.52 0.63
CA GLU A 67 16.57 -7.16 0.30
C GLU A 67 17.41 -7.27 1.58
N GLY A 68 18.29 -8.27 1.60
CA GLY A 68 19.05 -8.63 2.80
C GLY A 68 18.14 -9.00 3.98
N ARG A 69 18.21 -8.20 5.05
CA ARG A 69 17.41 -8.39 6.28
C ARG A 69 16.12 -7.57 6.29
N GLU A 70 15.94 -6.67 5.33
CA GLU A 70 14.82 -5.74 5.31
C GLU A 70 13.77 -6.15 4.28
N VAL A 71 12.53 -5.75 4.55
CA VAL A 71 11.41 -5.94 3.64
C VAL A 71 10.92 -4.57 3.20
N TYR A 72 10.97 -4.37 1.89
CA TYR A 72 10.54 -3.17 1.19
C TYR A 72 9.13 -3.39 0.68
N TYR A 73 8.26 -2.40 0.88
CA TYR A 73 6.90 -2.38 0.38
C TYR A 73 6.76 -1.29 -0.66
N ARG A 74 6.00 -1.57 -1.72
CA ARG A 74 5.68 -0.63 -2.80
C ARG A 74 4.24 -0.78 -3.22
N VAL A 75 3.67 0.28 -3.78
CA VAL A 75 2.33 0.23 -4.37
C VAL A 75 2.33 -0.67 -5.61
N LYS A 76 1.28 -1.47 -5.76
CA LYS A 76 1.03 -2.32 -6.92
C LYS A 76 -0.31 -1.91 -7.54
N LEU A 77 -0.30 -1.50 -8.80
CA LEU A 77 -1.49 -1.08 -9.56
C LEU A 77 -2.19 -2.23 -10.30
N LEU A 78 -1.92 -3.48 -9.90
CA LEU A 78 -2.45 -4.65 -10.60
C LEU A 78 -3.71 -5.14 -9.89
N CYS A 79 -4.86 -4.86 -10.47
CA CYS A 79 -6.08 -5.60 -10.16
C CYS A 79 -5.83 -7.10 -10.45
N PRO A 80 -6.24 -8.01 -9.54
CA PRO A 80 -6.02 -9.45 -9.70
C PRO A 80 -6.75 -10.06 -10.91
N GLU A 81 -7.65 -9.31 -11.54
CA GLU A 81 -8.43 -9.75 -12.70
C GLU A 81 -8.09 -8.91 -13.93
N GLY A 82 -6.87 -9.04 -14.47
CA GLY A 82 -6.52 -8.73 -15.88
C GLY A 82 -6.92 -7.37 -16.50
N GLY A 83 -7.45 -6.44 -15.71
CA GLY A 83 -8.04 -5.19 -16.15
C GLY A 83 -7.09 -4.05 -15.82
N SER A 84 -6.71 -3.31 -16.85
CA SER A 84 -5.94 -2.08 -16.74
C SER A 84 -6.69 -1.08 -15.87
N CYS A 85 -6.18 -0.76 -14.67
CA CYS A 85 -6.55 0.47 -13.96
C CYS A 85 -5.87 1.69 -14.59
N PHE A 86 -5.94 1.79 -15.92
CA PHE A 86 -5.52 2.96 -16.69
C PHE A 86 -6.39 3.08 -17.94
N GLY A 87 -7.31 4.04 -17.90
CA GLY A 87 -7.87 4.75 -19.06
C GLY A 87 -8.90 4.00 -19.93
N ALA A 88 -10.17 4.39 -19.81
CA ALA A 88 -10.74 5.45 -20.64
C ALA A 88 -11.96 6.06 -19.94
#